data_AF-A0A090XCC4-F1
#
_entry.id   AF-A0A090XCC4-F1
#
_cell.length_a   1.000
_cell.length_b   1.000
_cell.length_c   1.000
_cell.angle_alpha   90.00
_cell.angle_beta   90.00
_cell.angle_gamma   90.00
#
_symmetry.space_group_name_H-M   'P 1'
#
loop_
_entity.id
_entity.type
_entity.pdbx_description
1 polymer ?
#
loop_
_entity_poly.entity_id
_entity_poly.type
_entity_poly.pdbx_seq_one_letter_code
_entity_poly.pdbx_strand_id
1 'polypeptide(L)'
;CLECNTPSACYRYKCCGLNFCSVGCYKVHSCTSSSAKDVEICHSFKSEAVKAKHGGVLLSQTQVEALKGDKQLRSMFSNEVLRRVLHVVASASDPVAALAPYMHDTFFSD
;
A
#
# COMPACT_ATOMS: atom_id res chain seq x y z
N CYS A 1 -10.35 7.23 0.93
CA CYS A 1 -10.40 8.66 0.61
C CYS A 1 -8.99 9.17 0.69
N LEU A 2 -8.43 9.77 -0.36
CA LEU A 2 -7.03 10.21 -0.32
C LEU A 2 -6.82 11.35 0.70
N GLU A 3 -7.71 12.34 0.72
CA GLU A 3 -7.63 13.50 1.64
C GLU A 3 -7.86 13.12 3.11
N CYS A 4 -8.78 12.18 3.32
CA CYS A 4 -9.41 11.96 4.62
C CYS A 4 -9.03 10.56 5.19
N ASN A 5 -8.17 9.82 4.48
CA ASN A 5 -7.71 8.43 4.69
C ASN A 5 -8.79 7.38 5.08
N THR A 6 -10.06 7.69 4.81
CA THR A 6 -11.21 6.86 5.19
C THR A 6 -11.42 5.72 4.20
N PRO A 7 -11.66 4.47 4.63
CA PRO A 7 -11.83 3.32 3.73
C PRO A 7 -13.16 3.36 2.94
N SER A 8 -14.16 4.10 3.40
CA SER A 8 -15.44 4.27 2.71
C SER A 8 -15.33 5.33 1.62
N ALA A 9 -14.86 4.94 0.43
CA ALA A 9 -14.77 5.84 -0.71
C ALA A 9 -15.90 5.55 -1.71
N CYS A 10 -16.86 6.45 -1.80
CA CYS A 10 -18.04 6.32 -2.67
C CYS A 10 -17.90 7.09 -4.00
N TYR A 11 -16.97 8.05 -4.06
CA TYR A 11 -16.84 8.98 -5.19
C TYR A 11 -15.49 8.79 -5.88
N ARG A 12 -15.50 8.58 -7.20
CA ARG A 12 -14.29 8.40 -8.00
C ARG A 12 -14.08 9.57 -8.96
N TYR A 13 -12.90 10.18 -8.94
CA TYR A 13 -12.54 11.22 -9.93
C TYR A 13 -12.23 10.61 -11.29
N LYS A 14 -12.74 11.24 -12.34
CA LYS A 14 -12.51 10.79 -13.72
C LYS A 14 -11.11 11.14 -14.24
N CYS A 15 -10.49 12.24 -13.77
CA CYS A 15 -9.16 12.68 -14.23
C CYS A 15 -8.02 11.76 -13.76
N CYS A 16 -8.03 11.39 -12.48
CA CYS A 16 -6.90 10.73 -11.80
C CYS A 16 -7.26 9.35 -11.24
N GLY A 17 -8.53 8.92 -11.35
CA GLY A 17 -9.00 7.63 -10.86
C GLY A 17 -9.03 7.49 -9.33
N LEU A 18 -8.75 8.56 -8.58
CA LEU A 18 -8.71 8.57 -7.11
C LEU A 18 -10.11 8.47 -6.49
N ASN A 19 -10.19 7.86 -5.30
CA ASN A 19 -11.45 7.63 -4.59
C ASN A 19 -11.57 8.49 -3.30
N PHE A 20 -12.74 9.07 -3.09
CA PHE A 20 -13.05 10.05 -2.04
C PHE A 20 -14.29 9.62 -1.22
N CYS A 21 -14.31 9.95 0.07
CA CYS A 21 -15.39 9.56 0.98
C CYS A 21 -16.62 10.48 0.91
N SER A 22 -16.45 11.72 0.44
CA SER A 22 -17.53 12.70 0.39
C SER A 22 -17.35 13.65 -0.78
N VAL A 23 -18.42 14.35 -1.15
CA VAL A 23 -18.38 15.44 -2.15
C VAL A 23 -17.47 16.58 -1.69
N GLY A 24 -17.28 16.75 -0.38
CA GLY A 24 -16.31 17.71 0.19
C GLY A 24 -14.87 17.34 -0.16
N CYS A 25 -14.43 16.11 0.19
CA CYS A 25 -13.08 15.64 -0.17
C CYS A 25 -12.92 15.56 -1.72
N TYR A 26 -14.01 15.36 -2.48
CA TYR A 26 -14.01 15.44 -3.95
C TYR A 26 -13.76 16.88 -4.46
N LYS A 27 -14.48 17.88 -3.97
CA LYS A 27 -14.33 19.26 -4.47
C LYS A 27 -13.00 19.91 -4.10
N VAL A 28 -12.40 19.50 -2.98
CA VAL A 28 -11.06 19.96 -2.57
C VAL A 28 -10.00 19.48 -3.57
N HIS A 29 -10.20 18.29 -4.15
CA HIS A 29 -9.29 17.78 -5.18
C HIS A 29 -9.46 18.56 -6.49
N SER A 30 -8.48 19.38 -6.81
CA SER A 30 -8.38 20.05 -8.11
C SER A 30 -7.26 19.42 -8.93
N CYS A 31 -7.62 18.53 -9.87
CA CYS A 31 -6.70 18.12 -10.93
C CYS A 31 -6.37 19.37 -11.75
N THR A 32 -5.14 19.88 -11.66
CA THR A 32 -4.59 20.84 -12.63
C THR A 32 -4.33 20.13 -13.96
N SER A 33 -5.40 19.69 -14.63
CA SER A 33 -5.34 19.13 -15.97
C SER A 33 -5.54 20.25 -16.99
N SER A 34 -4.48 20.99 -17.26
CA SER A 34 -4.35 21.75 -18.49
C SER A 34 -3.35 21.04 -19.40
N SER A 35 -3.91 20.53 -20.49
CA SER A 35 -3.26 20.11 -21.73
C SER A 35 -2.40 18.86 -21.73
N ALA A 36 -2.94 17.90 -22.50
CA ALA A 36 -2.25 16.96 -23.36
C ALA A 36 -0.78 17.27 -23.70
N LYS A 37 -0.02 16.17 -23.75
CA LYS A 37 1.34 15.97 -24.27
C LYS A 37 2.41 15.88 -23.19
N ASP A 38 2.66 14.62 -22.84
CA ASP A 38 3.98 14.08 -22.47
C ASP A 38 4.65 14.69 -21.24
N VAL A 39 5.71 14.01 -20.81
CA VAL A 39 6.57 14.36 -19.67
C VAL A 39 6.00 13.96 -18.31
N GLU A 40 6.54 12.82 -17.88
CA GLU A 40 6.86 12.44 -16.53
C GLU A 40 6.99 13.62 -15.53
N ILE A 41 6.75 13.30 -14.26
CA ILE A 41 7.04 14.11 -13.09
C ILE A 41 5.99 15.17 -12.78
N CYS A 42 5.21 14.91 -11.73
CA CYS A 42 4.91 15.81 -10.60
C CYS A 42 3.71 15.24 -9.83
N HIS A 43 3.76 14.87 -8.56
CA HIS A 43 4.78 14.99 -7.51
C HIS A 43 4.60 13.77 -6.60
N SER A 44 5.68 13.07 -6.30
CA SER A 44 6.46 13.37 -5.10
C SER A 44 5.60 13.25 -3.83
N PHE A 45 5.15 12.02 -3.56
CA PHE A 45 5.45 11.54 -2.23
C PHE A 45 6.97 11.63 -2.14
N LYS A 46 7.48 12.48 -1.25
CA LYS A 46 8.71 12.12 -0.57
C LYS A 46 8.43 10.73 -0.03
N SER A 47 8.79 9.70 -0.80
CA SER A 47 9.25 8.47 -0.23
C SER A 47 10.47 8.93 0.57
N GLU A 48 10.24 9.38 1.80
CA GLU A 48 11.09 8.88 2.86
C GLU A 48 11.11 7.38 2.59
N ALA A 49 12.18 6.96 1.92
CA ALA A 49 12.64 5.60 2.04
C ALA A 49 12.55 5.38 3.54
N VAL A 50 11.53 4.63 3.95
CA VAL A 50 11.46 4.11 5.30
C VAL A 50 12.71 3.28 5.32
N LYS A 51 13.79 3.89 5.81
CA LYS A 51 15.01 3.21 6.19
C LYS A 51 14.51 2.30 7.28
N ALA A 52 14.07 1.11 6.86
CA ALA A 52 13.87 -0.01 7.73
C ALA A 52 15.22 -0.15 8.43
N LYS A 53 15.27 0.29 9.67
CA LYS A 53 16.50 0.44 10.44
C LYS A 53 17.05 -0.93 10.87
N HIS A 54 16.52 -2.00 10.31
CA HIS A 54 16.92 -3.39 10.47
C HIS A 54 16.95 -4.04 9.09
N GLY A 55 18.15 -4.20 8.53
CA GLY A 55 18.58 -5.22 7.55
C GLY A 55 17.60 -5.84 6.57
N GLY A 56 16.54 -5.14 6.14
CA GLY A 56 15.54 -5.68 5.23
C GLY A 56 16.08 -5.68 3.82
N VAL A 57 15.92 -6.80 3.12
CA VAL A 57 16.16 -6.89 1.67
C VAL A 57 15.23 -5.87 1.01
N LEU A 58 15.81 -4.80 0.46
CA LEU A 58 15.08 -3.83 -0.35
C LEU A 58 14.73 -4.52 -1.67
N LEU A 59 13.44 -4.74 -1.89
CA LEU A 59 12.95 -5.29 -3.15
C LEU A 59 12.97 -4.20 -4.23
N SER A 60 13.43 -4.54 -5.43
CA SER A 60 13.31 -3.66 -6.60
C SER A 60 11.84 -3.50 -6.99
N GLN A 61 11.53 -2.41 -7.71
CA GLN A 61 10.20 -2.17 -8.28
C GLN A 61 9.70 -3.38 -9.10
N THR A 62 10.60 -3.98 -9.89
CA THR A 62 10.31 -5.17 -10.71
C THR A 62 9.98 -6.40 -9.86
N GLN A 63 10.65 -6.59 -8.73
CA GLN A 63 10.34 -7.67 -7.79
C GLN A 63 8.97 -7.45 -7.12
N VAL A 64 8.64 -6.21 -6.76
CA VAL A 64 7.32 -5.87 -6.22
C VAL A 64 6.20 -6.11 -7.24
N GLU A 65 6.43 -5.78 -8.50
CA GLU A 65 5.48 -6.04 -9.59
C GLU A 65 5.30 -7.53 -9.88
N ALA A 66 6.38 -8.31 -9.82
CA ALA A 66 6.31 -9.77 -9.93
C ALA A 66 5.46 -10.38 -8.80
N LEU A 67 5.65 -9.92 -7.56
CA LEU A 67 4.85 -10.36 -6.41
C LEU A 67 3.37 -9.98 -6.55
N LYS A 68 3.05 -8.82 -7.14
CA LYS A 68 1.66 -8.42 -7.43
C LYS A 68 1.00 -9.30 -8.50
N GLY A 69 1.78 -9.83 -9.44
CA GLY A 69 1.30 -10.71 -10.51
C GLY A 69 1.05 -12.15 -10.07
N ASP A 70 1.62 -12.57 -8.95
CA ASP A 70 1.54 -13.95 -8.46
C ASP A 70 0.12 -14.28 -7.94
N LYS A 71 -0.55 -15.23 -8.61
CA LYS A 71 -1.91 -15.65 -8.26
C LYS A 71 -1.98 -16.42 -6.94
N GLN A 72 -0.96 -17.22 -6.63
CA GLN A 72 -0.90 -18.00 -5.41
C GLN A 72 -0.69 -17.07 -4.22
N LEU A 73 0.24 -16.13 -4.34
CA LEU A 73 0.49 -15.12 -3.31
C LEU A 73 -0.75 -14.26 -3.05
N ARG A 74 -1.47 -13.84 -4.10
CA ARG A 74 -2.75 -13.14 -3.97
C ARG A 74 -3.84 -13.96 -3.28
N SER A 75 -3.87 -15.27 -3.53
CA SER A 75 -4.78 -16.19 -2.83
C SER A 75 -4.42 -16.29 -1.35
N MET A 76 -3.13 -16.37 -1.00
CA MET A 76 -2.68 -16.37 0.41
C MET A 76 -3.08 -15.06 1.10
N PHE A 77 -2.92 -13.92 0.44
CA PHE A 77 -3.41 -12.64 0.95
C PHE A 77 -4.93 -12.53 1.03
N SER A 78 -5.72 -13.50 0.54
CA SER A 78 -7.16 -13.53 0.81
C SER A 78 -7.48 -14.04 2.21
N ASN A 79 -6.49 -14.57 2.94
CA ASN A 79 -6.62 -14.92 4.33
C ASN A 79 -6.56 -13.68 5.24
N GLU A 80 -7.65 -13.41 5.95
CA GLU A 80 -7.77 -12.24 6.84
C GLU A 80 -6.86 -12.33 8.08
N VAL A 81 -6.52 -13.54 8.54
CA VAL A 81 -5.58 -13.74 9.65
C VAL A 81 -4.18 -13.34 9.22
N LEU A 82 -3.72 -13.84 8.06
CA LEU A 82 -2.42 -13.48 7.49
C LEU A 82 -2.31 -11.96 7.28
N ARG A 83 -3.35 -11.31 6.72
CA ARG A 83 -3.35 -9.84 6.56
C ARG A 83 -3.19 -9.11 7.89
N ARG A 84 -3.88 -9.56 8.93
CA ARG A 84 -3.80 -8.95 10.25
C ARG A 84 -2.40 -9.10 10.85
N VAL A 85 -1.80 -10.28 10.74
CA VAL A 85 -0.42 -10.54 11.21
C VAL A 85 0.57 -9.63 10.49
N LEU A 86 0.50 -9.55 9.15
CA LEU A 86 1.37 -8.68 8.36
C LEU A 86 1.19 -7.20 8.71
N HIS A 87 -0.04 -6.77 8.99
CA HIS A 87 -0.30 -5.41 9.44
C HIS A 87 0.33 -5.12 10.81
N VAL A 88 0.24 -6.06 11.76
CA VAL A 88 0.87 -5.95 13.08
C VAL A 88 2.39 -5.88 12.94
N VAL A 89 2.99 -6.76 12.14
CA VAL A 89 4.43 -6.80 11.91
C VAL A 89 4.92 -5.52 11.21
N ALA A 90 4.19 -5.04 10.20
CA ALA A 90 4.56 -3.82 9.47
C ALA A 90 4.43 -2.54 10.31
N SER A 91 3.56 -2.55 11.34
CA SER A 91 3.34 -1.41 12.22
C SER A 91 4.18 -1.46 13.51
N ALA A 92 4.91 -2.56 13.75
CA ALA A 92 5.71 -2.75 14.95
C ALA A 92 7.00 -1.92 14.90
N SER A 93 7.44 -1.46 16.08
CA SER A 93 8.74 -0.82 16.25
C SER A 93 9.91 -1.76 15.97
N ASP A 94 9.71 -3.06 16.22
CA ASP A 94 10.63 -4.14 15.86
C ASP A 94 9.85 -5.24 15.10
N PRO A 95 9.85 -5.20 13.76
CA PRO A 95 9.15 -6.18 12.93
C PRO A 95 9.68 -7.60 13.10
N VAL A 96 10.98 -7.78 13.41
CA VAL A 96 11.58 -9.11 13.56
C VAL A 96 11.09 -9.77 14.84
N ALA A 97 11.09 -9.02 15.95
CA ALA A 97 10.52 -9.50 17.20
C ALA A 97 9.00 -9.71 17.10
N ALA A 98 8.29 -8.85 16.36
CA ALA A 98 6.85 -8.98 16.15
C ALA A 98 6.48 -10.21 15.28
N LEU A 99 7.38 -10.66 14.41
CA LEU A 99 7.18 -11.83 13.56
C LEU A 99 7.46 -13.15 14.30
N ALA A 100 8.37 -13.15 15.27
CA ALA A 100 8.84 -14.35 15.98
C ALA A 100 7.72 -15.27 16.54
N PRO A 101 6.62 -14.76 17.12
CA PRO A 101 5.52 -15.61 17.62
C PRO A 101 4.79 -16.37 16.51
N TYR A 102 4.78 -15.84 15.28
CA TYR A 102 4.05 -16.40 14.15
C TYR A 102 4.90 -17.38 13.33
N MET A 103 6.23 -17.34 13.47
CA MET A 103 7.15 -18.26 12.79
C MET A 103 7.07 -19.70 13.29
N HIS A 104 6.49 -19.92 14.48
CA HIS A 104 6.27 -21.24 15.06
C HIS A 104 4.82 -21.71 14.92
N ASP A 105 3.96 -20.92 14.30
CA ASP A 105 2.58 -21.30 14.06
C ASP A 105 2.54 -22.30 12.90
N THR A 106 1.93 -23.46 13.13
CA THR A 106 1.67 -24.47 12.08
C THR A 106 0.96 -23.89 10.86
N PHE A 107 0.19 -22.83 11.05
CA PHE A 107 -0.52 -22.13 9.98
C PHE A 107 0.42 -21.37 9.01
N PHE A 108 1.60 -20.94 9.47
CA PHE A 108 2.58 -20.20 8.67
C PHE A 108 3.85 -20.99 8.35
N SER A 109 3.91 -22.26 8.76
CA SER A 109 5.09 -23.13 8.65
C SER A 109 5.00 -24.18 7.53
N ASP A 110 3.86 -24.27 6.84
CA ASP A 110 3.60 -25.10 5.63
C ASP A 110 3.63 -24.24 4.36
#